data_AF-A0A936C6W8-F1
#
_entry.id   AF-A0A936C6W8-F1
#
_cell.length_a   1.000
_cell.length_b   1.000
_cell.length_c   1.000
_cell.angle_alpha   90.00
_cell.angle_beta   90.00
_cell.angle_gamma   90.00
#
_symmetry.space_group_name_H-M   'P 1'
#
loop_
_entity.id
_entity.type
_entity.pdbx_description
1 polymer ?
#
loop_
_entity_poly.entity_id
_entity_poly.type
_entity_poly.pdbx_seq_one_letter_code
_entity_poly.pdbx_strand_id
1 'polypeptide(L)'
;MKLKHLTAAVALGLVAAPALAGDFTTLPTTGALQAGANNPNVDRFYLDATSITWLVADEVPSIINYNAIATAGGLPRAVTGSGTLTLLDHRVTEDMELPGEIPGDFDEIGHLYDFVFRDSRDNMLVFGTRVRLGVEPDQSQDSELNFLYRYGFEEGATTFDVSAAWLFTGDFDLRMYNAGRTDSASLTGATPYDANTVRMQSDVNLSEGNPYSGLFLLKTNAQYYTLGDTAIGVFQAGEEGQPRVGADFAGFIPTAVPEPSTYAMLLGGLGLLGAMARRRRNA
;
A
#
# COMPACT_ATOMS: atom_id res chain seq x y z
N MET A 1 22.51 16.81 -13.31
CA MET A 1 21.19 16.56 -13.94
C MET A 1 20.91 15.07 -13.79
N LYS A 2 20.16 14.66 -12.76
CA LYS A 2 19.89 13.24 -12.47
C LYS A 2 18.75 12.76 -13.37
N LEU A 3 19.02 11.75 -14.19
CA LEU A 3 18.05 11.16 -15.12
C LEU A 3 17.10 10.27 -14.31
N LYS A 4 15.89 10.76 -14.03
CA LYS A 4 14.82 9.94 -13.44
C LYS A 4 14.45 8.85 -14.44
N HIS A 5 14.57 7.59 -14.04
CA HIS A 5 14.20 6.45 -14.85
C HIS A 5 12.67 6.46 -15.00
N LEU A 6 12.20 6.71 -16.23
CA LEU A 6 10.78 6.66 -16.55
C LEU A 6 10.46 5.21 -16.96
N THR A 7 9.95 4.41 -16.03
CA THR A 7 9.55 3.03 -16.33
C THR A 7 8.19 3.07 -17.04
N ALA A 8 8.19 2.89 -18.36
CA ALA A 8 6.95 2.76 -19.13
C ALA A 8 6.32 1.39 -18.85
N ALA A 9 5.26 1.36 -18.04
CA ALA A 9 4.41 0.19 -17.92
C ALA A 9 3.66 -0.01 -19.26
N VAL A 10 3.99 -1.08 -19.98
CA VAL A 10 3.27 -1.48 -21.19
C VAL A 10 1.85 -1.85 -20.80
N ALA A 11 0.87 -1.06 -21.24
CA ALA A 11 -0.55 -1.39 -21.14
C ALA A 11 -0.85 -2.61 -22.03
N LEU A 12 -0.92 -3.81 -21.43
CA LEU A 12 -1.60 -4.93 -22.07
C LEU A 12 -3.11 -4.66 -22.01
N GLY A 13 -3.78 -4.85 -23.16
CA GLY A 13 -5.17 -4.47 -23.39
C GLY A 13 -6.18 -5.07 -22.41
N LEU A 14 -7.40 -4.53 -22.44
CA LEU A 14 -8.58 -4.92 -21.67
C LEU A 14 -8.78 -6.44 -21.59
N VAL A 15 -8.10 -7.10 -20.66
CA VAL A 15 -8.45 -8.43 -20.16
C VAL A 15 -9.46 -8.18 -19.05
N ALA A 16 -10.58 -8.89 -19.06
CA ALA A 16 -11.50 -8.91 -17.92
C ALA A 16 -10.67 -9.13 -16.65
N ALA A 17 -10.84 -8.28 -15.63
CA ALA A 17 -10.10 -8.41 -14.38
C ALA A 17 -10.33 -9.85 -13.88
N PRO A 18 -9.30 -10.70 -13.77
CA PRO A 18 -9.47 -12.03 -13.20
C PRO A 18 -10.04 -11.90 -11.79
N ALA A 19 -10.72 -12.93 -11.28
CA ALA A 19 -11.07 -12.94 -9.86
C ALA A 19 -9.79 -12.83 -9.02
N LEU A 20 -9.82 -12.04 -7.94
CA LEU A 20 -8.72 -11.90 -6.99
C LEU A 20 -8.22 -13.30 -6.58
N ALA A 21 -6.92 -13.57 -6.75
CA ALA A 21 -6.33 -14.79 -6.22
C ALA A 21 -6.53 -14.82 -4.70
N GLY A 22 -7.06 -15.93 -4.16
CA GLY A 22 -7.53 -16.06 -2.78
C GLY A 22 -6.46 -16.05 -1.68
N ASP A 23 -5.31 -15.43 -1.91
CA ASP A 23 -4.20 -15.31 -0.96
C ASP A 23 -4.26 -14.01 -0.15
N PHE A 24 -5.10 -13.09 -0.59
CA PHE A 24 -5.43 -11.87 0.13
C PHE A 24 -6.84 -12.00 0.71
N THR A 25 -7.05 -11.45 1.90
CA THR A 25 -8.37 -11.43 2.53
C THR A 25 -9.22 -10.30 1.96
N THR A 26 -10.32 -10.63 1.29
CA THR A 26 -11.28 -9.63 0.79
C THR A 26 -11.88 -8.83 1.93
N LEU A 27 -11.87 -7.50 1.81
CA LEU A 27 -12.42 -6.60 2.80
C LEU A 27 -13.93 -6.39 2.57
N PRO A 28 -14.77 -6.52 3.62
CA PRO A 28 -16.21 -6.31 3.49
C PRO A 28 -16.59 -4.88 3.09
N THR A 29 -17.68 -4.74 2.34
CA THR A 29 -18.30 -3.45 1.98
C THR A 29 -19.33 -2.96 3.01
N THR A 30 -19.16 -3.38 4.26
CA THR A 30 -20.09 -3.08 5.37
C THR A 30 -19.46 -2.23 6.48
N GLY A 31 -18.17 -1.91 6.36
CA GLY A 31 -17.39 -1.26 7.42
C GLY A 31 -16.86 -2.23 8.47
N ALA A 32 -17.28 -3.51 8.43
CA ALA A 32 -16.82 -4.52 9.36
C ALA A 32 -15.32 -4.80 9.22
N LEU A 33 -14.62 -4.77 10.35
CA LEU A 33 -13.20 -5.10 10.43
C LEU A 33 -13.00 -6.62 10.36
N GLN A 34 -12.05 -7.04 9.55
CA GLN A 34 -11.55 -8.41 9.54
C GLN A 34 -10.35 -8.49 10.46
N ALA A 35 -10.38 -9.38 11.45
CA ALA A 35 -9.30 -9.55 12.43
C ALA A 35 -8.26 -10.57 11.95
N GLY A 36 -6.98 -10.22 12.11
CA GLY A 36 -5.85 -11.12 11.97
C GLY A 36 -5.63 -11.99 13.21
N ALA A 37 -4.54 -12.74 13.22
CA ALA A 37 -4.12 -13.55 14.37
C ALA A 37 -2.69 -13.21 14.80
N ASN A 38 -2.37 -13.44 16.07
CA ASN A 38 -1.00 -13.25 16.57
C ASN A 38 0.00 -14.27 15.99
N ASN A 39 -0.48 -15.40 15.50
CA ASN A 39 0.35 -16.45 14.92
C ASN A 39 0.26 -16.42 13.38
N PRO A 40 1.35 -16.11 12.65
CA PRO A 40 1.38 -16.08 11.19
C PRO A 40 0.86 -17.37 10.54
N ASN A 41 0.97 -18.51 11.21
CA ASN A 41 0.48 -19.80 10.69
C ASN A 41 -1.05 -19.90 10.60
N VAL A 42 -1.79 -19.01 11.25
CA VAL A 42 -3.26 -19.00 11.24
C VAL A 42 -3.83 -17.60 10.96
N ASP A 43 -2.97 -16.62 10.71
CA ASP A 43 -3.39 -15.27 10.34
C ASP A 43 -3.87 -15.25 8.89
N ARG A 44 -5.13 -14.84 8.69
CA ARG A 44 -5.77 -14.73 7.36
C ARG A 44 -5.11 -13.70 6.45
N PHE A 45 -4.42 -12.73 7.04
CA PHE A 45 -3.74 -11.68 6.28
C PHE A 45 -2.28 -12.01 6.01
N TYR A 46 -1.69 -13.01 6.66
CA TYR A 46 -0.26 -13.25 6.55
C TYR A 46 0.12 -13.94 5.23
N LEU A 47 0.88 -13.21 4.41
CA LEU A 47 1.48 -13.68 3.18
C LEU A 47 2.92 -14.14 3.46
N ASP A 48 3.26 -15.38 3.09
CA ASP A 48 4.57 -15.96 3.38
C ASP A 48 5.55 -15.69 2.27
N ALA A 49 6.33 -14.63 2.46
CA ALA A 49 7.44 -14.28 1.60
C ALA A 49 8.52 -15.37 1.71
N THR A 50 8.84 -16.02 0.58
CA THR A 50 9.87 -17.05 0.48
C THR A 50 11.23 -16.45 0.12
N SER A 51 11.23 -15.30 -0.54
CA SER A 51 12.44 -14.51 -0.81
C SER A 51 12.07 -13.07 -1.18
N ILE A 52 12.96 -12.15 -0.83
CA ILE A 52 12.87 -10.73 -1.17
C ILE A 52 14.17 -10.33 -1.88
N THR A 53 14.03 -9.76 -3.07
CA THR A 53 15.13 -9.07 -3.76
C THR A 53 14.94 -7.58 -3.55
N TRP A 54 16.02 -6.88 -3.22
CA TRP A 54 15.99 -5.46 -2.88
C TRP A 54 16.54 -4.60 -4.02
N LEU A 55 15.84 -3.51 -4.35
CA LEU A 55 16.36 -2.42 -5.17
C LEU A 55 17.28 -1.51 -4.34
N VAL A 56 16.82 -1.18 -3.13
CA VAL A 56 17.59 -0.53 -2.08
C VAL A 56 17.55 -1.47 -0.88
N ALA A 57 18.73 -1.84 -0.40
CA ALA A 57 18.87 -2.87 0.64
C ALA A 57 17.99 -2.56 1.85
N ASP A 58 17.17 -3.54 2.25
CA ASP A 58 16.29 -3.51 3.42
C ASP A 58 15.24 -2.37 3.46
N GLU A 59 15.04 -1.67 2.35
CA GLU A 59 14.12 -0.54 2.23
C GLU A 59 13.12 -0.68 1.09
N VAL A 60 13.61 -0.96 -0.12
CA VAL A 60 12.79 -0.98 -1.33
C VAL A 60 12.83 -2.37 -1.95
N PRO A 61 11.84 -3.25 -1.69
CA PRO A 61 11.81 -4.57 -2.30
C PRO A 61 11.44 -4.44 -3.79
N SER A 62 12.25 -5.00 -4.67
CA SER A 62 11.99 -5.04 -6.12
C SER A 62 11.18 -6.27 -6.53
N ILE A 63 11.42 -7.41 -5.88
CA ILE A 63 10.75 -8.68 -6.14
C ILE A 63 10.48 -9.36 -4.81
N ILE A 64 9.23 -9.76 -4.57
CA ILE A 64 8.85 -10.59 -3.42
C ILE A 64 8.20 -11.86 -3.96
N ASN A 65 8.86 -13.00 -3.78
CA ASN A 65 8.25 -14.30 -4.06
C ASN A 65 7.51 -14.77 -2.81
N TYR A 66 6.32 -15.32 -2.97
CA TYR A 66 5.50 -15.73 -1.84
C TYR A 66 4.75 -17.04 -2.09
N ASN A 67 4.40 -17.72 -0.99
CA ASN A 67 3.50 -18.86 -0.98
C ASN A 67 2.05 -18.39 -0.88
N ALA A 68 1.25 -18.81 -1.85
CA ALA A 68 -0.19 -18.62 -1.88
C ALA A 68 -0.87 -19.69 -1.03
N ILE A 69 -1.72 -19.29 -0.08
CA ILE A 69 -2.17 -20.20 0.98
C ILE A 69 -3.66 -20.06 1.25
N ALA A 70 -4.35 -21.18 1.27
CA ALA A 70 -5.73 -21.25 1.72
C ALA A 70 -5.77 -21.39 3.24
N THR A 71 -6.32 -20.38 3.93
CA THR A 71 -6.69 -20.48 5.35
C THR A 71 -8.14 -20.93 5.46
N ALA A 72 -8.36 -22.24 5.63
CA ALA A 72 -9.68 -22.78 5.93
C ALA A 72 -9.80 -23.04 7.44
N GLY A 73 -10.49 -22.15 8.17
CA GLY A 73 -11.10 -22.46 9.47
C GLY A 73 -10.18 -23.12 10.52
N GLY A 74 -9.01 -22.56 10.79
CA GLY A 74 -8.11 -23.06 11.84
C GLY A 74 -7.34 -24.33 11.49
N LEU A 75 -7.42 -24.80 10.24
CA LEU A 75 -6.55 -25.86 9.72
C LEU A 75 -5.16 -25.32 9.35
N PRO A 76 -4.10 -26.15 9.37
CA PRO A 76 -2.75 -25.75 9.00
C PRO A 76 -2.67 -25.13 7.60
N ARG A 77 -1.78 -24.15 7.40
CA ARG A 77 -1.47 -23.53 6.10
C ARG A 77 -1.14 -24.60 5.07
N ALA A 78 -2.03 -24.77 4.08
CA ALA A 78 -1.74 -25.54 2.88
C ALA A 78 -1.34 -24.56 1.76
N VAL A 79 -0.12 -24.70 1.25
CA VAL A 79 0.33 -23.96 0.08
C VAL A 79 -0.49 -24.43 -1.12
N THR A 80 -1.28 -23.53 -1.68
CA THR A 80 -2.15 -23.75 -2.86
C THR A 80 -1.51 -23.23 -4.14
N GLY A 81 -0.40 -22.51 -4.03
CA GLY A 81 0.41 -22.08 -5.16
C GLY A 81 1.57 -21.18 -4.73
N SER A 82 2.14 -20.48 -5.69
CA SER A 82 3.09 -19.40 -5.44
C SER A 82 2.76 -18.19 -6.32
N GLY A 83 3.29 -17.05 -5.91
CA GLY A 83 3.18 -15.80 -6.65
C GLY A 83 4.43 -14.94 -6.49
N THR A 84 4.48 -13.87 -7.26
CA THR A 84 5.56 -12.89 -7.25
C THR A 84 4.96 -11.50 -7.30
N LEU A 85 5.29 -10.67 -6.32
CA LEU A 85 5.06 -9.22 -6.38
C LEU A 85 6.27 -8.59 -7.05
N THR A 86 6.07 -7.93 -8.19
CA THR A 86 7.11 -7.22 -8.93
C THR A 86 6.89 -5.72 -8.78
N LEU A 87 7.91 -4.98 -8.30
CA LEU A 87 7.82 -3.54 -8.10
C LEU A 87 7.62 -2.82 -9.44
N LEU A 88 6.59 -1.97 -9.50
CA LEU A 88 6.32 -1.06 -10.60
C LEU A 88 6.82 0.35 -10.28
N ASP A 89 6.51 0.84 -9.08
CA ASP A 89 6.92 2.17 -8.62
C ASP A 89 7.04 2.21 -7.09
N HIS A 90 7.76 3.20 -6.57
CA HIS A 90 7.91 3.43 -5.13
C HIS A 90 8.11 4.90 -4.81
N ARG A 91 7.74 5.27 -3.60
CA ARG A 91 7.99 6.58 -3.00
C ARG A 91 8.40 6.37 -1.55
N VAL A 92 9.38 7.13 -1.12
CA VAL A 92 9.76 7.26 0.29
C VAL A 92 9.48 8.70 0.69
N THR A 93 8.76 8.86 1.79
CA THR A 93 8.61 10.12 2.51
C THR A 93 9.49 9.98 3.75
N GLU A 94 10.67 10.58 3.67
CA GLU A 94 11.59 10.71 4.81
C GLU A 94 11.03 11.75 5.79
N ASP A 95 11.42 11.63 7.05
CA ASP A 95 11.08 12.56 8.14
C ASP A 95 9.59 12.93 8.19
N MET A 96 8.76 11.89 8.28
CA MET A 96 7.33 12.01 8.48
C MET A 96 7.04 12.78 9.76
N GLU A 97 6.26 13.86 9.65
CA GLU A 97 5.92 14.72 10.79
C GLU A 97 4.52 14.42 11.35
N LEU A 98 4.39 14.46 12.67
CA LEU A 98 3.11 14.55 13.38
C LEU A 98 3.02 15.83 14.20
N PRO A 99 1.80 16.36 14.45
CA PRO A 99 1.63 17.46 15.40
C PRO A 99 2.20 17.07 16.77
N GLY A 100 3.13 17.87 17.28
CA GLY A 100 3.74 17.67 18.59
C GLY A 100 2.83 18.09 19.75
N GLU A 101 3.34 17.96 20.98
CA GLU A 101 2.59 18.33 22.20
C GLU A 101 2.24 19.83 22.25
N ILE A 102 3.07 20.67 21.63
CA ILE A 102 2.88 22.12 21.57
C ILE A 102 2.11 22.47 20.30
N PRO A 103 0.97 23.19 20.39
CA PRO A 103 0.20 23.58 19.21
C PRO A 103 1.05 24.37 18.20
N GLY A 104 1.15 23.83 16.97
CA GLY A 104 1.92 24.42 15.88
C GLY A 104 3.36 23.92 15.77
N ASP A 105 3.79 23.03 16.68
CA ASP A 105 5.03 22.27 16.58
C ASP A 105 4.80 20.92 15.89
N PHE A 106 5.84 20.39 15.28
CA PHE A 106 5.81 19.12 14.57
C PHE A 106 7.02 18.28 14.95
N ASP A 107 6.76 17.03 15.29
CA ASP A 107 7.80 16.05 15.60
C ASP A 107 8.03 15.18 14.36
N GLU A 108 9.27 15.08 13.91
CA GLU A 108 9.69 14.07 12.93
C GLU A 108 9.69 12.71 13.63
N ILE A 109 9.00 11.72 13.07
CA ILE A 109 8.76 10.43 13.75
C ILE A 109 9.32 9.22 13.02
N GLY A 110 9.62 9.33 11.72
CA GLY A 110 10.13 8.18 10.95
C GLY A 110 9.96 8.31 9.44
N HIS A 111 10.18 7.21 8.72
CA HIS A 111 10.01 7.14 7.27
C HIS A 111 8.75 6.38 6.88
N LEU A 112 8.05 6.88 5.87
CA LEU A 112 6.92 6.22 5.21
C LEU A 112 7.34 5.73 3.82
N TYR A 113 7.07 4.45 3.56
CA TYR A 113 7.34 3.81 2.29
C TYR A 113 6.03 3.43 1.61
N ASP A 114 5.91 3.81 0.35
CA ASP A 114 4.77 3.54 -0.51
C ASP A 114 5.25 2.81 -1.76
N PHE A 115 4.58 1.72 -2.09
CA PHE A 115 4.95 0.85 -3.20
C PHE A 115 3.75 0.55 -4.07
N VAL A 116 4.01 0.35 -5.36
CA VAL A 116 3.07 -0.29 -6.28
C VAL A 116 3.74 -1.53 -6.85
N PHE A 117 3.11 -2.68 -6.64
CA PHE A 117 3.53 -3.94 -7.23
C PHE A 117 2.52 -4.44 -8.25
N ARG A 118 2.98 -5.33 -9.12
CA ARG A 118 2.16 -6.24 -9.92
C ARG A 118 2.26 -7.64 -9.34
N ASP A 119 1.12 -8.26 -9.07
CA ASP A 119 1.08 -9.67 -8.67
C ASP A 119 1.04 -10.60 -9.89
N SER A 120 1.91 -11.60 -9.96
CA SER A 120 1.95 -12.56 -11.06
C SER A 120 0.79 -13.54 -11.09
N ARG A 121 0.04 -13.72 -10.00
CA ARG A 121 -1.06 -14.71 -9.95
C ARG A 121 -2.31 -14.26 -10.71
N ASP A 122 -2.59 -12.96 -10.67
CA ASP A 122 -3.82 -12.37 -11.22
C ASP A 122 -3.56 -11.05 -11.96
N ASN A 123 -2.31 -10.64 -12.11
CA ASN A 123 -1.90 -9.40 -12.79
C ASN A 123 -2.54 -8.14 -12.18
N MET A 124 -2.98 -8.20 -10.92
CA MET A 124 -3.58 -7.06 -10.22
C MET A 124 -2.52 -6.13 -9.62
N LEU A 125 -2.93 -4.89 -9.40
CA LEU A 125 -2.14 -3.92 -8.66
C LEU A 125 -2.18 -4.28 -7.17
N VAL A 126 -1.03 -4.18 -6.52
CA VAL A 126 -0.89 -4.31 -5.07
C VAL A 126 -0.18 -3.08 -4.54
N PHE A 127 -0.89 -2.31 -3.72
CA PHE A 127 -0.41 -1.12 -3.05
C PHE A 127 0.23 -1.51 -1.72
N GLY A 128 1.53 -1.28 -1.58
CA GLY A 128 2.29 -1.59 -0.36
C GLY A 128 2.51 -0.36 0.50
N THR A 129 2.40 -0.51 1.82
CA THR A 129 2.69 0.56 2.79
C THR A 129 3.52 0.00 3.92
N ARG A 130 4.55 0.74 4.31
CA ARG A 130 5.39 0.43 5.47
C ARG A 130 5.80 1.71 6.18
N VAL A 131 5.81 1.70 7.51
CA VAL A 131 6.36 2.77 8.33
C VAL A 131 7.54 2.25 9.14
N ARG A 132 8.56 3.09 9.32
CA ARG A 132 9.68 2.82 10.20
C ARG A 132 9.93 4.02 11.10
N LEU A 133 9.67 3.87 12.40
CA LEU A 133 9.86 4.94 13.38
C LEU A 133 11.30 5.00 13.88
N GLY A 134 11.78 6.19 14.23
CA GLY A 134 13.08 6.42 14.87
C GLY A 134 14.26 5.85 14.10
N VAL A 135 14.23 5.97 12.77
CA VAL A 135 15.32 5.51 11.90
C VAL A 135 16.51 6.47 11.95
N GLU A 136 16.27 7.74 12.25
CA GLU A 136 17.30 8.75 12.48
C GLU A 136 17.37 9.18 13.96
N PRO A 137 18.55 9.59 14.47
CA PRO A 137 18.74 9.90 15.89
C PRO A 137 17.99 11.13 16.41
N ASP A 138 17.59 12.03 15.53
CA ASP A 138 16.87 13.28 15.83
C ASP A 138 15.35 13.13 15.78
N GLN A 139 14.84 12.02 15.26
CA GLN A 139 13.42 11.71 15.27
C GLN A 139 12.90 11.43 16.70
N SER A 140 11.63 11.72 16.96
CA SER A 140 10.99 11.52 18.25
C SER A 140 11.03 10.06 18.69
N GLN A 141 11.61 9.85 19.87
CA GLN A 141 11.85 8.52 20.43
C GLN A 141 10.64 7.91 21.12
N ASP A 142 9.57 8.69 21.32
CA ASP A 142 8.31 8.28 21.96
C ASP A 142 7.14 8.17 20.96
N SER A 143 7.47 7.94 19.69
CA SER A 143 6.50 7.87 18.59
C SER A 143 5.75 6.53 18.55
N GLU A 144 4.45 6.62 18.24
CA GLU A 144 3.53 5.48 18.13
C GLU A 144 2.52 5.69 17.00
N LEU A 145 2.20 4.63 16.25
CA LEU A 145 1.16 4.59 15.24
C LEU A 145 0.26 3.36 15.40
N ASN A 146 -1.01 3.57 15.71
CA ASN A 146 -1.99 2.48 15.84
C ASN A 146 -2.76 2.23 14.54
N PHE A 147 -2.91 3.24 13.67
CA PHE A 147 -3.58 3.07 12.39
C PHE A 147 -2.77 3.61 11.22
N LEU A 148 -2.77 2.83 10.14
CA LEU A 148 -2.37 3.25 8.81
C LEU A 148 -3.60 3.21 7.91
N TYR A 149 -3.77 4.23 7.09
CA TYR A 149 -4.86 4.37 6.14
C TYR A 149 -4.34 4.38 4.73
N ARG A 150 -5.13 3.86 3.80
CA ARG A 150 -4.96 4.03 2.36
C ARG A 150 -6.23 4.59 1.77
N TYR A 151 -6.08 5.63 0.97
CA TYR A 151 -7.17 6.36 0.33
C TYR A 151 -7.19 6.12 -1.18
N GLY A 152 -8.26 6.57 -1.84
CA GLY A 152 -8.39 6.55 -3.30
C GLY A 152 -9.09 5.32 -3.86
N PHE A 153 -9.70 4.48 -3.02
CA PHE A 153 -10.42 3.28 -3.48
C PHE A 153 -11.82 3.57 -4.06
N GLU A 154 -12.17 4.85 -4.22
CA GLU A 154 -13.33 5.32 -4.96
C GLU A 154 -12.94 6.49 -5.87
N GLU A 155 -13.25 6.38 -7.17
CA GLU A 155 -13.03 7.41 -8.18
C GLU A 155 -14.35 7.72 -8.91
N GLY A 156 -14.97 8.83 -8.54
CA GLY A 156 -16.28 9.22 -9.09
C GLY A 156 -17.36 8.18 -8.77
N ALA A 157 -17.86 7.48 -9.78
CA ALA A 157 -18.84 6.40 -9.61
C ALA A 157 -18.22 5.00 -9.55
N THR A 158 -16.89 4.90 -9.65
CA THR A 158 -16.16 3.63 -9.63
C THR A 158 -15.67 3.36 -8.23
N THR A 159 -16.14 2.28 -7.61
CA THR A 159 -15.57 1.75 -6.37
C THR A 159 -14.70 0.56 -6.70
N PHE A 160 -13.44 0.58 -6.28
CA PHE A 160 -12.54 -0.54 -6.50
C PHE A 160 -12.76 -1.65 -5.47
N ASP A 161 -12.54 -2.90 -5.88
CA ASP A 161 -12.48 -4.04 -4.97
C ASP A 161 -11.14 -4.00 -4.23
N VAL A 162 -11.14 -4.37 -2.94
CA VAL A 162 -9.93 -4.39 -2.14
C VAL A 162 -9.83 -5.64 -1.27
N SER A 163 -8.66 -6.27 -1.33
CA SER A 163 -8.26 -7.32 -0.40
C SER A 163 -6.96 -6.95 0.28
N ALA A 164 -6.79 -7.35 1.54
CA ALA A 164 -5.61 -7.02 2.34
C ALA A 164 -4.74 -8.24 2.64
N ALA A 165 -3.45 -8.00 2.81
CA ALA A 165 -2.47 -8.93 3.35
C ALA A 165 -1.36 -8.15 4.05
N TRP A 166 -0.47 -8.85 4.74
CA TRP A 166 0.80 -8.30 5.23
C TRP A 166 1.88 -9.38 5.22
N LEU A 167 3.14 -8.96 5.21
CA LEU A 167 4.29 -9.85 5.33
C LEU A 167 5.42 -9.21 6.14
N PHE A 168 6.33 -10.04 6.64
CA PHE A 168 7.59 -9.61 7.23
C PHE A 168 8.60 -9.26 6.13
N THR A 169 9.27 -8.13 6.27
CA THR A 169 10.49 -7.79 5.52
C THR A 169 11.72 -7.61 6.41
N GLY A 170 11.55 -7.59 7.73
CA GLY A 170 12.62 -7.54 8.73
C GLY A 170 12.19 -8.05 10.10
N ASP A 171 13.15 -8.13 11.03
CA ASP A 171 12.96 -8.78 12.35
C ASP A 171 12.13 -7.95 13.36
N PHE A 172 12.03 -6.64 13.15
CA PHE A 172 11.31 -5.70 14.03
C PHE A 172 9.88 -5.39 13.57
N ASP A 173 9.44 -6.09 12.53
CA ASP A 173 8.17 -5.84 11.87
C ASP A 173 6.99 -6.28 12.72
N LEU A 174 6.05 -5.36 12.91
CA LEU A 174 4.80 -5.64 13.58
C LEU A 174 3.70 -6.00 12.59
N ARG A 175 2.92 -7.02 12.93
CA ARG A 175 1.81 -7.51 12.10
C ARG A 175 0.68 -6.48 11.95
N MET A 176 -0.15 -6.69 10.92
CA MET A 176 -1.45 -6.03 10.79
C MET A 176 -2.48 -6.73 11.70
N TYR A 177 -3.12 -5.98 12.60
CA TYR A 177 -4.05 -6.49 13.60
C TYR A 177 -5.42 -6.76 13.02
N ASN A 178 -5.93 -5.81 12.25
CA ASN A 178 -7.16 -5.91 11.49
C ASN A 178 -7.12 -4.95 10.32
N ALA A 179 -8.01 -5.17 9.35
CA ALA A 179 -8.23 -4.23 8.27
C ALA A 179 -9.71 -4.17 7.91
N GLY A 180 -10.14 -3.03 7.37
CA GLY A 180 -11.51 -2.85 6.89
C GLY A 180 -11.69 -1.54 6.13
N ARG A 181 -12.81 -1.46 5.41
CA ARG A 181 -13.18 -0.28 4.61
C ARG A 181 -13.89 0.77 5.48
N THR A 182 -13.12 1.68 6.09
CA THR A 182 -13.59 2.65 7.06
C THR A 182 -12.55 3.77 7.23
N ASP A 183 -13.03 4.99 7.51
CA ASP A 183 -12.23 6.15 7.93
C ASP A 183 -12.13 6.28 9.46
N SER A 184 -12.74 5.36 10.21
CA SER A 184 -12.81 5.45 11.67
C SER A 184 -11.44 5.33 12.32
N ALA A 185 -11.09 6.34 13.11
CA ALA A 185 -9.92 6.35 13.99
C ALA A 185 -10.23 5.93 15.43
N SER A 186 -11.28 5.13 15.63
CA SER A 186 -11.65 4.58 16.93
C SER A 186 -11.15 3.15 17.08
N LEU A 187 -10.57 2.85 18.26
CA LEU A 187 -10.25 1.50 18.72
C LEU A 187 -11.49 0.70 19.13
N THR A 188 -12.61 1.39 19.42
CA THR A 188 -13.84 0.77 19.94
C THR A 188 -15.09 1.21 19.17
N GLY A 189 -16.17 0.45 19.33
CA GLY A 189 -17.47 0.77 18.74
C GLY A 189 -17.62 0.32 17.29
N ALA A 190 -18.72 0.75 16.67
CA ALA A 190 -19.03 0.43 15.28
C ALA A 190 -18.17 1.27 14.32
N THR A 191 -17.63 0.62 13.30
CA THR A 191 -16.87 1.27 12.23
C THR A 191 -17.78 1.50 11.01
N PRO A 192 -18.10 2.75 10.64
CA PRO A 192 -18.89 3.04 9.45
C PRO A 192 -18.13 2.61 8.19
N TYR A 193 -18.88 2.16 7.19
CA TYR A 193 -18.31 1.88 5.88
C TYR A 193 -17.88 3.17 5.18
N ASP A 194 -16.65 3.16 4.68
CA ASP A 194 -16.16 4.16 3.72
C ASP A 194 -15.61 3.42 2.50
N ALA A 195 -16.16 3.73 1.32
CA ALA A 195 -15.71 3.14 0.06
C ALA A 195 -14.31 3.63 -0.34
N ASN A 196 -13.93 4.87 0.00
CA ASN A 196 -12.66 5.42 -0.44
C ASN A 196 -11.47 4.97 0.43
N THR A 197 -11.74 4.53 1.66
CA THR A 197 -10.71 4.38 2.69
C THR A 197 -10.58 2.93 3.15
N VAL A 198 -9.33 2.48 3.29
CA VAL A 198 -8.99 1.24 3.98
C VAL A 198 -8.14 1.57 5.18
N ARG A 199 -8.62 1.19 6.36
CA ARG A 199 -7.84 1.24 7.60
C ARG A 199 -7.15 -0.09 7.83
N MET A 200 -5.90 -0.03 8.25
CA MET A 200 -5.07 -1.15 8.71
C MET A 200 -4.59 -0.81 10.11
N GLN A 201 -5.02 -1.58 11.11
CA GLN A 201 -4.58 -1.39 12.48
C GLN A 201 -3.26 -2.12 12.72
N SER A 202 -2.37 -1.48 13.45
CA SER A 202 -1.17 -2.06 14.06
C SER A 202 -0.95 -1.38 15.40
N ASP A 203 0.26 -1.43 15.91
CA ASP A 203 0.67 -0.85 17.19
C ASP A 203 2.16 -0.53 17.15
N VAL A 204 2.56 0.14 16.07
CA VAL A 204 3.96 0.40 15.78
C VAL A 204 4.45 1.39 16.80
N ASN A 205 5.34 0.98 17.69
CA ASN A 205 5.73 1.76 18.84
C ASN A 205 7.24 1.65 19.05
N LEU A 206 7.91 2.80 19.00
CA LEU A 206 9.36 2.84 19.14
C LEU A 206 9.78 2.50 20.58
N SER A 207 9.10 3.06 21.58
CA SER A 207 9.39 2.87 23.00
C SER A 207 9.13 1.45 23.49
N GLU A 208 8.25 0.70 22.82
CA GLU A 208 7.95 -0.70 23.12
C GLU A 208 8.83 -1.72 22.35
N GLY A 209 9.72 -1.23 21.47
CA GLY A 209 10.70 -2.06 20.76
C GLY A 209 10.17 -2.73 19.49
N ASN A 210 9.02 -2.30 18.98
CA ASN A 210 8.39 -2.70 17.72
C ASN A 210 8.22 -1.48 16.78
N PRO A 211 9.34 -0.82 16.38
CA PRO A 211 9.29 0.47 15.70
C PRO A 211 8.82 0.41 14.24
N TYR A 212 8.71 -0.78 13.65
CA TYR A 212 8.42 -0.94 12.23
C TYR A 212 7.09 -1.67 12.03
N SER A 213 6.29 -1.22 11.07
CA SER A 213 5.21 -2.08 10.56
C SER A 213 5.82 -3.20 9.71
N GLY A 214 5.12 -4.32 9.56
CA GLY A 214 5.30 -5.19 8.41
C GLY A 214 5.04 -4.43 7.10
N LEU A 215 5.27 -5.09 5.96
CA LEU A 215 4.79 -4.56 4.68
C LEU A 215 3.30 -4.86 4.56
N PHE A 216 2.46 -3.85 4.72
CA PHE A 216 1.01 -3.97 4.57
C PHE A 216 0.65 -3.82 3.09
N LEU A 217 -0.23 -4.69 2.59
CA LEU A 217 -0.50 -4.83 1.17
C LEU A 217 -2.01 -4.78 0.91
N LEU A 218 -2.41 -3.92 -0.03
CA LEU A 218 -3.78 -3.84 -0.53
C LEU A 218 -3.81 -4.18 -2.02
N LYS A 219 -4.42 -5.31 -2.35
CA LYS A 219 -4.65 -5.73 -3.74
C LYS A 219 -5.98 -5.17 -4.23
N THR A 220 -6.01 -4.72 -5.47
CA THR A 220 -7.20 -4.12 -6.06
C THR A 220 -7.39 -4.46 -7.54
N ASN A 221 -8.64 -4.40 -8.00
CA ASN A 221 -9.03 -4.60 -9.39
C ASN A 221 -8.77 -3.37 -10.29
N ALA A 222 -8.22 -2.28 -9.75
CA ALA A 222 -7.82 -1.12 -10.54
C ALA A 222 -6.79 -1.50 -11.61
N GLN A 223 -6.94 -0.92 -12.81
CA GLN A 223 -6.03 -1.18 -13.93
C GLN A 223 -4.79 -0.28 -13.88
N TYR A 224 -4.96 0.92 -13.37
CA TYR A 224 -3.97 1.98 -13.35
C TYR A 224 -3.80 2.54 -11.95
N TYR A 225 -2.74 3.32 -11.76
CA TYR A 225 -2.46 4.07 -10.55
C TYR A 225 -1.90 5.43 -10.94
N THR A 226 -2.02 6.39 -10.03
CA THR A 226 -1.41 7.72 -10.17
C THR A 226 -0.99 8.25 -8.80
N LEU A 227 -0.27 9.37 -8.77
CA LEU A 227 0.03 10.06 -7.52
C LEU A 227 -1.16 10.92 -7.09
N GLY A 228 -1.66 10.68 -5.88
CA GLY A 228 -2.61 11.52 -5.17
C GLY A 228 -1.94 12.33 -4.07
N ASP A 229 -2.48 13.51 -3.78
CA ASP A 229 -1.98 14.37 -2.69
C ASP A 229 -2.30 13.81 -1.29
N THR A 230 -3.33 12.96 -1.20
CA THR A 230 -3.74 12.24 0.01
C THR A 230 -3.97 10.77 -0.33
N ALA A 231 -2.94 9.95 -0.16
CA ALA A 231 -2.96 8.53 -0.49
C ALA A 231 -2.78 7.63 0.74
N ILE A 232 -2.08 8.14 1.76
CA ILE A 232 -1.75 7.41 2.98
C ILE A 232 -2.05 8.31 4.17
N GLY A 233 -2.68 7.77 5.20
CA GLY A 233 -2.83 8.44 6.49
C GLY A 233 -2.13 7.62 7.58
N VAL A 234 -1.56 8.29 8.58
CA VAL A 234 -1.04 7.64 9.79
C VAL A 234 -1.64 8.30 11.02
N PHE A 235 -1.84 7.52 12.07
CA PHE A 235 -2.59 7.99 13.22
C PHE A 235 -2.19 7.31 14.53
N GLN A 236 -2.04 8.12 15.56
CA GLN A 236 -1.92 7.70 16.95
C GLN A 236 -3.28 7.81 17.65
N ALA A 237 -3.73 6.71 18.24
CA ALA A 237 -5.10 6.55 18.72
C ALA A 237 -5.43 7.32 20.02
N GLY A 238 -4.50 8.13 20.55
CA GLY A 238 -4.73 8.95 21.74
C GLY A 238 -5.03 8.07 22.95
N GLU A 239 -4.19 7.07 23.18
CA GLU A 239 -4.32 6.20 24.35
C GLU A 239 -4.15 7.06 25.63
N GLU A 240 -4.86 6.69 26.71
CA GLU A 240 -4.78 7.38 28.01
C GLU A 240 -5.30 8.83 28.07
N GLY A 241 -6.16 9.23 27.12
CA GLY A 241 -6.83 10.53 27.14
C GLY A 241 -6.05 11.66 26.45
N GLN A 242 -4.96 11.30 25.77
CA GLN A 242 -4.25 12.20 24.87
C GLN A 242 -5.10 12.57 23.65
N PRO A 243 -4.90 13.76 23.06
CA PRO A 243 -5.47 14.08 21.77
C PRO A 243 -5.03 13.05 20.73
N ARG A 244 -5.96 12.65 19.87
CA ARG A 244 -5.59 11.86 18.72
C ARG A 244 -4.87 12.73 17.70
N VAL A 245 -3.74 12.27 17.21
CA VAL A 245 -2.91 12.98 16.22
C VAL A 245 -2.66 12.11 15.01
N GLY A 246 -2.56 12.74 13.85
CA GLY A 246 -2.34 12.04 12.59
C GLY A 246 -2.01 13.02 11.47
N ALA A 247 -1.52 12.47 10.36
CA ALA A 247 -1.14 13.21 9.18
C ALA A 247 -1.42 12.39 7.92
N ASP A 248 -1.62 13.11 6.83
CA ASP A 248 -1.88 12.57 5.50
C ASP A 248 -0.71 12.86 4.56
N PHE A 249 -0.41 11.89 3.69
CA PHE A 249 0.74 11.93 2.80
C PHE A 249 0.34 11.65 1.36
N ALA A 250 1.01 12.33 0.45
CA ALA A 250 0.96 12.02 -0.97
C ALA A 250 1.55 10.64 -1.25
N GLY A 251 0.99 9.97 -2.24
CA GLY A 251 1.39 8.60 -2.59
C GLY A 251 0.59 8.06 -3.77
N PHE A 252 0.73 6.78 -4.07
CA PHE A 252 0.04 6.13 -5.17
C PHE A 252 -1.38 5.74 -4.76
N ILE A 253 -2.34 6.07 -5.63
CA ILE A 253 -3.75 5.67 -5.52
C ILE A 253 -4.19 4.92 -6.77
N PRO A 254 -5.17 4.01 -6.68
CA PRO A 254 -5.75 3.38 -7.86
C PRO A 254 -6.56 4.37 -8.69
N THR A 255 -6.61 4.16 -10.01
CA THR A 255 -7.49 4.91 -10.93
C THR A 255 -8.00 4.01 -12.05
N ALA A 256 -9.20 4.32 -12.54
CA ALA A 256 -9.83 3.63 -13.66
C ALA A 256 -9.31 4.15 -15.01
N VAL A 257 -8.65 5.30 -15.03
CA VAL A 257 -8.17 5.97 -16.24
C VAL A 257 -6.63 5.99 -16.24
N PRO A 258 -5.97 5.68 -17.37
CA PRO A 258 -4.52 5.86 -17.49
C PRO A 258 -4.12 7.30 -17.18
N GLU A 259 -2.92 7.50 -16.62
CA GLU A 259 -2.41 8.85 -16.35
C GLU A 259 -2.47 9.74 -17.61
N PRO A 260 -2.83 11.03 -17.50
CA PRO A 260 -2.94 11.94 -18.65
C PRO A 260 -1.67 12.00 -19.52
N SER A 261 -0.49 11.81 -18.92
CA SER A 261 0.81 11.73 -19.59
C SER A 261 0.87 10.58 -20.61
N THR A 262 0.20 9.46 -20.33
CA THR A 262 0.08 8.30 -21.22
C THR A 262 -0.62 8.68 -22.53
N TYR A 263 -1.71 9.45 -22.44
CA TYR A 263 -2.42 9.94 -23.62
C TYR A 263 -1.60 10.96 -24.40
N ALA A 264 -0.91 11.87 -23.71
CA ALA A 264 -0.03 12.84 -24.36
C ALA A 264 1.12 12.15 -25.12
N MET A 265 1.71 11.10 -24.56
CA MET A 265 2.76 10.30 -25.20
C MET A 265 2.23 9.48 -26.38
N LEU A 266 1.05 8.87 -26.25
CA LEU A 266 0.39 8.18 -27.36
C LEU A 266 0.10 9.14 -28.52
N LEU A 267 -0.52 10.28 -28.23
CA LEU A 267 -0.82 11.31 -29.22
C LEU A 267 0.45 11.90 -29.84
N GLY A 268 1.48 12.13 -29.03
CA GLY A 268 2.80 12.56 -29.49
C GLY A 268 3.45 11.54 -30.44
N GLY A 269 3.41 10.26 -30.09
CA GLY A 269 3.90 9.17 -30.93
C GLY A 269 3.14 9.04 -32.25
N LEU A 270 1.81 9.12 -32.22
CA LEU A 270 0.96 9.13 -33.42
C LEU A 270 1.23 10.36 -34.29
N GLY A 271 1.44 11.53 -33.68
CA GLY A 271 1.82 12.76 -34.37
C GLY A 271 3.17 12.62 -35.11
N LEU A 272 4.17 12.02 -34.46
CA LEU A 272 5.47 11.74 -35.07
C LEU A 272 5.34 10.78 -36.27
N LEU A 273 4.62 9.67 -36.10
CA LEU A 273 4.38 8.70 -37.17
C LEU A 273 3.66 9.34 -38.36
N GLY A 274 2.64 10.16 -38.09
CA GLY A 274 1.93 10.93 -39.13
C GLY A 274 2.86 11.89 -39.88
N ALA A 275 3.74 12.61 -39.18
CA ALA A 275 4.72 13.50 -39.80
C ALA A 275 5.75 12.74 -40.65
N MET A 276 6.22 11.58 -40.20
CA MET A 276 7.13 10.72 -40.97
C MET A 276 6.46 10.14 -42.22
N ALA A 277 5.21 9.67 -42.12
CA ALA A 277 4.43 9.18 -43.25
C ALA A 277 4.20 10.29 -44.30
N ARG A 278 3.91 11.52 -43.87
CA ARG A 278 3.78 12.69 -44.76
C ARG A 278 5.09 13.01 -45.48
N ARG A 279 6.22 12.98 -44.77
CA ARG A 279 7.55 13.20 -45.37
C ARG A 279 7.86 12.18 -46.46
N ARG A 280 7.55 10.90 -46.23
CA ARG A 280 7.76 9.82 -47.22
C ARG A 280 6.88 9.93 -48.46
N ARG A 281 5.72 10.57 -48.39
CA ARG A 281 4.87 10.84 -49.56
C ARG A 281 5.32 12.04 -50.39
N ASN A 282 6.10 12.94 -49.80
CA ASN A 282 6.56 14.18 -50.41
C ASN A 282 8.03 14.11 -50.88
N ALA A 283 8.67 12.94 -50.75
CA ALA A 283 9.98 12.59 -51.28
C ALA A 283 9.80 11.55 -52.39
#